data_AF-A0A176YKV0-F1
#
_entry.id   AF-A0A176YKV0-F1
#
_cell.length_a   1.000
_cell.length_b   1.000
_cell.length_c   1.000
_cell.angle_alpha   90.00
_cell.angle_beta   90.00
_cell.angle_gamma   90.00
#
_symmetry.space_group_name_H-M   'P 1'
#
loop_
_entity.id
_entity.type
_entity.pdbx_description
1 polymer ?
#
loop_
_entity_poly.entity_id
_entity_poly.type
_entity_poly.pdbx_seq_one_letter_code
_entity_poly.pdbx_strand_id
1 'polypeptide(L)' 'MAEGDPIRIIPHRGADDDCGSFEVWFADGRKSVRFYWDNLVSRRLNPNTLTREQAIEKATALARAEMDKLDNPE' A
#
# COMPACT_ATOMS: atom_id res chain seq x y z
N MET A 1 -21.80 -0.55 -5.33
CA MET A 1 -20.35 -0.36 -5.22
C MET A 1 -20.18 1.09 -4.80
N ALA A 2 -19.74 1.38 -3.58
CA ALA A 2 -19.75 2.77 -3.11
C ALA A 2 -18.71 3.59 -3.89
N GLU A 3 -19.21 4.47 -4.75
CA GLU A 3 -18.46 5.60 -5.28
C GLU A 3 -18.21 6.55 -4.10
N GLY A 4 -17.00 6.57 -3.52
CA GLY A 4 -16.74 7.53 -2.44
C GLY A 4 -15.61 7.27 -1.46
N ASP A 5 -14.87 6.17 -1.50
CA ASP A 5 -13.70 6.03 -0.62
C ASP A 5 -12.57 6.97 -1.09
N PRO A 6 -12.18 7.99 -0.28
CA PRO A 6 -11.14 8.95 -0.67
C PRO A 6 -9.78 8.29 -0.87
N ILE A 7 -9.58 7.11 -0.26
CA ILE A 7 -8.33 6.35 -0.31
C ILE A 7 -8.64 4.88 -0.49
N ARG A 8 -7.95 4.24 -1.44
CA ARG A 8 -8.14 2.84 -1.79
C ARG A 8 -6.82 2.09 -1.82
N ILE A 9 -6.76 0.93 -1.17
CA ILE A 9 -5.59 0.06 -1.21
C ILE A 9 -5.83 -1.01 -2.27
N ILE A 10 -5.02 -0.99 -3.32
CA ILE A 10 -5.08 -1.91 -4.46
C ILE A 10 -3.95 -2.94 -4.32
N PRO A 11 -4.28 -4.22 -4.09
CA PRO A 11 -3.28 -5.27 -4.03
C PRO A 11 -2.86 -5.71 -5.45
N HIS A 12 -1.59 -5.57 -5.77
CA HIS A 12 -0.96 -6.15 -6.95
C HIS A 12 -0.16 -7.40 -6.53
N ARG A 13 -0.65 -8.58 -6.92
CA ARG A 13 0.11 -9.83 -6.72
C ARG A 13 1.04 -10.09 -7.89
N GLY A 14 2.26 -10.50 -7.58
CA GLY A 14 3.20 -11.06 -8.54
C GLY A 14 2.84 -12.49 -8.91
N ALA A 15 3.62 -13.08 -9.80
CA ALA A 15 3.35 -14.41 -10.36
C ALA A 15 3.40 -15.55 -9.32
N ASP A 16 4.19 -15.40 -8.25
CA ASP A 16 4.49 -16.48 -7.30
C ASP A 16 3.80 -16.35 -5.92
N ASP A 17 2.83 -15.45 -5.74
CA ASP A 17 2.18 -15.08 -4.44
C ASP A 17 3.14 -14.67 -3.30
N ASP A 18 4.45 -14.74 -3.54
CA ASP A 18 5.51 -14.40 -2.58
C ASP A 18 6.11 -13.00 -2.83
N CYS A 19 5.85 -12.44 -4.01
CA CYS A 19 6.17 -11.05 -4.33
C CYS A 19 4.93 -10.28 -4.78
N GLY A 20 4.94 -8.98 -4.53
CA GLY A 20 3.86 -8.11 -4.95
C GLY A 20 4.04 -6.67 -4.52
N SER A 21 2.98 -5.88 -4.70
CA SER A 21 2.91 -4.53 -4.18
C SER A 21 1.51 -4.16 -3.74
N PHE A 22 1.39 -3.27 -2.77
CA PHE A 22 0.14 -2.61 -2.43
C PHE A 22 0.22 -1.17 -2.90
N GLU A 23 -0.70 -0.77 -3.77
CA GLU A 23 -0.83 0.60 -4.23
C GLU A 23 -1.91 1.31 -3.42
N VAL A 24 -1.55 2.36 -2.70
CA VAL A 24 -2.48 3.27 -2.05
C VAL A 24 -2.83 4.36 -3.07
N TRP A 25 -4.04 4.28 -3.60
CA TRP A 25 -4.61 5.22 -4.55
C TRP A 25 -5.46 6.26 -3.81
N PHE A 26 -5.36 7.52 -4.24
CA PHE A 26 -6.09 8.64 -3.67
C PHE A 26 -7.07 9.19 -4.69
N ALA A 27 -8.34 9.33 -4.32
CA ALA A 27 -9.38 9.89 -5.19
C ALA A 27 -9.18 11.39 -5.47
N ASP A 28 -8.40 12.07 -4.63
CA ASP A 28 -8.01 13.48 -4.74
C ASP A 28 -7.08 13.77 -5.94
N GLY A 29 -6.65 12.74 -6.68
CA GLY A 29 -5.71 12.88 -7.81
C GLY A 29 -4.24 13.01 -7.41
N ARG A 30 -3.94 12.87 -6.10
CA ARG A 30 -2.56 12.78 -5.59
C ARG A 30 -1.86 11.53 -6.14
N LYS A 31 -0.53 11.59 -6.18
CA LYS A 31 0.31 10.47 -6.62
C LYS A 31 0.08 9.27 -5.69
N SER A 32 -0.26 8.13 -6.28
CA SER A 32 -0.41 6.88 -5.53
C SER A 32 0.93 6.44 -4.93
N VAL A 33 0.87 5.81 -3.76
CA VAL A 33 2.06 5.28 -3.07
C VAL A 33 2.08 3.77 -3.19
N ARG A 34 3.18 3.21 -3.69
CA ARG A 34 3.36 1.77 -3.81
C ARG A 34 4.28 1.23 -2.72
N PHE A 35 3.82 0.21 -2.02
CA PHE A 35 4.60 -0.58 -1.07
C PHE A 35 4.90 -1.94 -1.68
N TYR A 36 6.15 -2.17 -2.05
CA TYR A 36 6.60 -3.45 -2.58
C TYR A 36 6.95 -4.42 -1.44
N TRP A 37 6.62 -5.69 -1.64
CA TRP A 37 6.98 -6.76 -0.72
C TRP A 37 7.51 -7.97 -1.49
N ASP A 38 8.41 -8.67 -0.84
CA ASP A 38 9.02 -9.93 -1.28
C ASP A 38 9.30 -10.74 -0.01
N ASN A 39 8.69 -11.91 0.09
CA ASN A 39 8.76 -12.76 1.28
C ASN A 39 9.92 -13.78 1.18
N LEU A 40 10.45 -14.00 -0.02
CA LEU A 40 11.62 -14.78 -0.31
C LEU A 40 12.89 -14.02 0.11
N VAL A 41 13.31 -14.27 1.34
CA VAL A 41 14.59 -13.76 1.87
C VAL A 41 15.78 -14.09 0.94
N SER A 42 15.74 -15.23 0.23
CA SER A 42 16.76 -15.62 -0.75
C SER A 42 16.79 -14.76 -2.02
N ARG A 43 15.71 -14.03 -2.34
CA ARG A 43 15.62 -13.08 -3.46
C ARG A 43 15.79 -11.63 -3.04
N ARG A 44 15.85 -11.35 -1.73
CA ARG A 44 16.16 -10.02 -1.17
C ARG A 44 17.61 -9.62 -1.52
N LEU A 45 17.83 -9.19 -2.77
CA LEU A 45 18.99 -8.39 -3.14
C LEU A 45 18.93 -7.01 -2.46
N ASN A 46 17.73 -6.56 -2.08
CA ASN A 46 17.52 -5.26 -1.44
C ASN A 46 17.17 -5.43 0.05
N PRO A 47 17.96 -4.85 0.97
CA PRO A 47 17.70 -4.90 2.42
C PRO A 47 16.44 -4.13 2.82
N ASN A 48 15.87 -3.31 1.93
CA ASN A 48 14.68 -2.50 2.18
C ASN A 48 13.37 -3.16 1.73
N THR A 49 13.41 -4.43 1.32
CA THR A 49 12.23 -5.13 0.82
C THR A 49 11.36 -5.57 1.99
N LEU A 50 10.10 -5.19 2.03
CA LEU A 50 9.19 -5.49 3.14
C LEU A 50 8.65 -6.92 3.03
N THR A 51 8.22 -7.50 4.15
CA THR A 51 7.34 -8.68 4.09
C THR A 51 5.94 -8.26 3.69
N ARG A 52 5.13 -9.22 3.21
CA ARG A 52 3.73 -8.97 2.83
C ARG A 52 2.94 -8.29 3.94
N GLU A 53 3.12 -8.76 5.17
CA GLU A 53 2.47 -8.23 6.37
C GLU A 53 2.88 -6.79 6.67
N GLN A 54 4.18 -6.48 6.57
CA GLN A 54 4.67 -5.11 6.76
C GLN A 54 4.17 -4.16 5.68
N ALA A 55 4.08 -4.63 4.43
CA ALA A 55 3.62 -3.80 3.32
C ALA A 55 2.13 -3.49 3.42
N ILE A 56 1.28 -4.46 3.81
CA ILE A 56 -0.14 -4.18 4.05
C ILE A 56 -0.33 -3.28 5.27
N GLU A 57 0.42 -3.49 6.36
CA GLU A 57 0.35 -2.65 7.55
C GLU A 57 0.73 -1.19 7.21
N LYS A 58 1.83 -0.97 6.48
CA LYS A 58 2.23 0.37 6.02
C LYS A 58 1.21 0.99 5.08
N ALA A 59 0.65 0.23 4.16
CA ALA A 59 -0.39 0.72 3.25
C ALA A 59 -1.66 1.13 4.01
N THR A 60 -2.10 0.32 4.98
CA THR A 60 -3.25 0.62 5.83
C THR A 60 -2.98 1.78 6.78
N ALA A 61 -1.80 1.85 7.37
CA ALA A 61 -1.41 2.98 8.23
C ALA A 61 -1.39 4.30 7.44
N LEU A 62 -0.83 4.29 6.21
CA LEU A 62 -0.85 5.44 5.33
C LEU A 62 -2.29 5.84 4.97
N ALA A 63 -3.12 4.88 4.56
CA ALA A 63 -4.51 5.15 4.21
C ALA A 63 -5.31 5.71 5.39
N ARG A 64 -5.10 5.21 6.61
CA ARG A 64 -5.73 5.76 7.81
C ARG A 64 -5.23 7.17 8.13
N ALA A 65 -3.92 7.40 8.09
CA ALA A 65 -3.34 8.71 8.38
C ALA A 65 -3.80 9.78 7.37
N GLU A 66 -3.93 9.41 6.10
CA GLU A 66 -4.41 10.32 5.07
C GLU A 66 -5.94 10.52 5.14
N MET A 67 -6.72 9.51 5.57
CA MET A 67 -8.16 9.71 5.86
C MET A 67 -8.38 10.62 7.06
N ASP A 68 -7.59 10.48 8.12
CA ASP A 68 -7.64 11.33 9.32
C ASP A 68 -7.40 12.81 8.98
N LYS A 69 -6.39 13.08 8.14
CA LYS A 69 -6.12 14.43 7.60
C LYS A 69 -7.26 15.00 6.75
N LEU A 70 -8.04 14.14 6.08
CA LEU A 70 -9.17 14.57 5.27
C LEU A 70 -10.40 14.89 6.14
N ASP A 71 -10.59 14.19 7.25
CA ASP A 71 -11.68 14.42 8.20
C ASP A 71 -11.45 15.70 9.03
N ASN A 72 -10.19 16.01 9.37
CA ASN A 72 -9.83 17.21 10.12
C ASN A 72 -8.86 18.11 9.32
N PRO A 73 -9.37 18.95 8.39
CA PRO A 73 -8.55 19.96 7.73
C PRO A 73 -8.15 21.03 8.76
N GLU A 74 -6.86 21.13 9.08
CA GLU A 74 -6.30 22.28 9.83
C GLU A 74 -6.58 23.63 9.15
#